data_AF-A0A7X8ZYK1-F1
#
_entry.id   AF-A0A7X8ZYK1-F1
#
_cell.length_a   1.000
_cell.length_b   1.000
_cell.length_c   1.000
_cell.angle_alpha   90.00
_cell.angle_beta   90.00
_cell.angle_gamma   90.00
#
_symmetry.space_group_name_H-M   'P 1'
#
loop_
_entity.id
_entity.type
_entity.pdbx_description
1 polymer ?
#
loop_
_entity_poly.entity_id
_entity_poly.type
_entity_poly.pdbx_seq_one_letter_code
_entity_poly.pdbx_strand_id
1 'polypeptide(L)' 'MNITDYKVLLASNSPRREELLRGIDIEFEIKVLPDIDESYPSTMPVEEVAEFV' A
#
# COMPACT_ATOMS: atom_id res chain seq x y z
N MET A 1 13.14 2.25 17.51
CA MET A 1 12.48 3.56 17.78
C MET A 1 11.04 3.40 17.32
N ASN A 2 10.04 3.65 18.16
CA ASN A 2 8.65 3.58 17.71
C ASN A 2 8.34 4.81 16.87
N ILE A 3 8.20 4.62 15.56
CA ILE A 3 7.92 5.69 14.60
C ILE A 3 6.46 6.17 14.74
N THR A 4 5.55 5.32 15.21
CA THR A 4 4.14 5.67 15.47
C THR A 4 3.56 4.86 16.63
N ASP A 5 2.65 5.46 17.41
CA ASP A 5 1.82 4.75 18.41
C ASP A 5 0.56 4.09 17.77
N TYR A 6 0.44 4.21 16.45
CA TYR A 6 -0.70 3.73 15.69
C TYR A 6 -0.45 2.35 15.12
N LYS A 7 -1.53 1.57 15.06
CA LYS A 7 -1.56 0.32 14.31
C LYS A 7 -1.59 0.64 12.80
N VAL A 8 -0.47 0.45 12.12
CA VAL A 8 -0.36 0.68 10.68
C VAL A 8 -0.94 -0.53 9.93
N LEU A 9 -1.88 -0.25 9.01
CA LEU A 9 -2.52 -1.27 8.18
C LEU A 9 -2.21 -0.96 6.71
N LEU A 10 -1.54 -1.90 6.03
CA LEU A 10 -1.33 -1.83 4.59
C LEU A 10 -2.54 -2.43 3.89
N ALA A 11 -3.40 -1.57 3.34
CA ALA A 11 -4.61 -1.94 2.60
C ALA A 11 -4.37 -1.98 1.07
N SER A 12 -3.22 -2.49 0.63
CA SER A 12 -2.90 -2.64 -0.81
C SER A 12 -2.35 -4.04 -1.08
N ASN A 13 -2.75 -4.66 -2.19
CA ASN A 13 -2.15 -5.91 -2.66
C ASN A 13 -0.84 -5.68 -3.45
N SER A 14 -0.35 -4.44 -3.55
CA SER A 14 0.84 -4.16 -4.35
C SER A 14 2.11 -4.67 -3.66
N PRO A 15 2.84 -5.63 -4.24
CA PRO A 15 4.09 -6.15 -3.65
C PRO A 15 5.15 -5.05 -3.52
N ARG A 16 5.15 -4.06 -4.43
CA ARG A 16 6.10 -2.94 -4.38
C ARG A 16 5.88 -2.04 -3.15
N ARG A 17 4.63 -1.84 -2.72
CA ARG A 17 4.32 -1.04 -1.52
C ARG A 17 4.71 -1.77 -0.25
N GLU A 18 4.51 -3.08 -0.21
CA GLU A 18 5.01 -3.92 0.88
C GLU A 18 6.54 -3.81 1.01
N GLU A 19 7.28 -3.91 -0.10
CA GLU A 19 8.75 -3.77 -0.10
C GLU A 19 9.21 -2.40 0.40
N LEU A 20 8.53 -1.32 -0.02
CA LEU A 20 8.84 0.04 0.45
C LEU A 20 8.59 0.19 1.96
N LEU A 21 7.44 -0.26 2.47
CA LEU A 21 7.13 -0.17 3.90
C LEU A 21 8.07 -1.02 4.75
N ARG A 22 8.49 -2.20 4.27
CA ARG A 22 9.49 -3.04 4.96
C ARG A 22 10.83 -2.33 5.12
N GLY A 23 11.18 -1.43 4.22
CA GLY A 23 12.42 -0.65 4.29
C GLY A 23 12.40 0.48 5.33
N ILE A 24 11.24 0.82 5.89
CA ILE A 24 11.04 1.99 6.77
C ILE A 24 11.13 1.60 8.27
N ASP A 25 11.42 0.33 8.59
CA ASP A 25 11.53 -0.19 9.98
C ASP A 25 10.26 0.08 10.81
N ILE A 26 9.09 -0.03 10.16
CA ILE A 26 7.76 0.12 10.78
C ILE A 26 7.06 -1.24 10.88
N GLU A 27 6.38 -1.47 12.00
CA GLU A 27 5.47 -2.60 12.14
C GLU A 27 4.13 -2.27 11.47
N PHE A 28 3.73 -3.08 10.50
CA PHE A 28 2.46 -2.94 9.80
C PHE A 28 1.83 -4.31 9.54
N GLU A 29 0.50 -4.34 9.48
CA GLU A 29 -0.26 -5.53 9.09
C GLU A 29 -0.87 -5.35 7.71
N ILE A 30 -0.78 -6.38 6.87
CA ILE A 30 -1.43 -6.37 5.56
C ILE A 30 -2.87 -6.78 5.74
N LYS A 31 -3.79 -5.85 5.48
CA LYS A 31 -5.22 -6.10 5.57
C LYS A 31 -5.90 -5.56 4.33
N VAL A 32 -6.01 -6.42 3.34
CA VAL A 32 -6.67 -6.10 2.08
C VAL A 32 -8.08 -6.63 2.13
N LEU A 33 -9.05 -5.77 1.81
CA LEU A 33 -10.43 -6.21 1.69
C LEU A 33 -10.53 -7.09 0.44
N PRO A 34 -11.04 -8.34 0.56
CA PRO A 34 -11.41 -9.08 -0.63
C PRO A 34 -12.50 -8.28 -1.34
N ASP A 35 -12.44 -8.19 -2.67
CA ASP A 35 -13.39 -7.47 -3.56
C ASP A 35 -13.01 -6.03 -3.97
N ILE A 36 -11.78 -5.56 -3.72
CA ILE A 36 -11.29 -4.31 -4.34
C ILE A 36 -10.67 -4.64 -5.70
N ASP A 37 -11.34 -4.22 -6.76
CA ASP A 37 -10.85 -4.35 -8.14
C ASP A 37 -9.72 -3.32 -8.38
N GLU A 38 -8.48 -3.69 -8.08
CA GLU A 38 -7.28 -2.88 -8.34
C GLU A 38 -6.84 -2.92 -9.83
N SER A 39 -7.78 -3.16 -10.76
CA SER A 39 -7.51 -3.17 -12.20
C SER A 39 -7.49 -1.75 -12.75
N TYR A 40 -6.33 -1.10 -12.70
CA TYR A 40 -6.12 0.16 -13.40
C TYR A 40 -5.92 -0.11 -14.89
N PRO A 41 -6.62 0.60 -15.80
CA PRO A 41 -6.42 0.41 -17.23
C PRO A 41 -4.99 0.79 -17.61
N SER A 42 -4.34 -0.02 -18.47
CA SER A 42 -2.94 0.18 -18.89
C SER A 42 -2.69 1.49 -19.66
N THR A 43 -3.75 2.20 -20.01
CA THR A 43 -3.74 3.51 -20.67
C THR A 43 -3.74 4.68 -19.68
N MET A 44 -3.91 4.43 -18.38
CA MET A 44 -3.87 5.46 -17.35
C MET A 44 -2.41 5.82 -17.05
N PRO A 45 -2.05 7.12 -17.04
CA PRO A 45 -0.70 7.53 -16.68
C PRO A 45 -0.38 7.06 -15.27
N VAL A 46 0.84 6.51 -15.09
CA VAL A 46 1.30 5.93 -13.81
C VAL A 46 1.22 6.95 -12.67
N GLU A 47 1.32 8.23 -13.00
CA GLU A 47 1.20 9.36 -12.07
C GLU A 47 -0.21 9.46 -11.46
N GLU A 48 -1.27 9.14 -12.21
CA GLU A 48 -2.65 9.14 -11.70
C GLU A 48 -2.96 7.91 -10.83
N VAL A 49 -2.26 6.79 -11.05
CA VAL A 49 -2.37 5.58 -10.20
C VAL A 49 -1.76 5.82 -8.81
N ALA A 50 -0.84 6.79 -8.70
CA ALA A 50 -0.23 7.16 -7.42
C ALA A 50 -1.12 8.09 -6.57
N GLU A 51 -2.15 8.72 -7.15
CA GLU A 51 -2.99 9.72 -6.46
C GLU A 51 -4.12 9.10 -5.61
N PHE A 52 -4.43 7.81 -5.82
CA PHE A 52 -5.48 7.10 -5.09
C PHE A 52 -4.97 5.99 -4.16
N VAL A 53 -3.85 6.23 -3.46
CA VAL A 53 -3.41 5.36 -2.34
C VAL A 53 -3.09 6.17 -1.09
#